data_AF-A0A258J018-F1
#
_entry.id   AF-A0A258J018-F1
#
_cell.length_a   1.000
_cell.length_b   1.000
_cell.length_c   1.000
_cell.angle_alpha   90.00
_cell.angle_beta   90.00
_cell.angle_gamma   90.00
#
_symmetry.space_group_name_H-M   'P 1'
#
loop_
_entity.id
_entity.type
_entity.pdbx_description
1 polymer ?
#
loop_
_entity_poly.entity_id
_entity_poly.type
_entity_poly.pdbx_seq_one_letter_code
_entity_poly.pdbx_strand_id
1 'polypeptide(L)' 'MAAAFDPRIAIFAERADWHTRRLFAALKKRGRAARLLSLKSCGFAVGATPHGLLLPGFEEALPQSAFVRIMPGG' A
#
# COMPACT_ATOMS: atom_id res chain seq x y z
N MET A 1 3.27 14.55 22.66
CA MET A 1 3.55 14.57 21.20
C MET A 1 2.93 13.32 20.60
N ALA A 2 1.85 13.47 19.83
CA ALA A 2 1.21 12.34 19.16
C ALA A 2 2.24 11.64 18.28
N ALA A 3 2.40 10.33 18.44
CA ALA A 3 3.22 9.53 17.54
C ALA A 3 2.75 9.81 16.11
N ALA A 4 3.62 10.39 15.29
CA ALA A 4 3.40 10.54 13.87
C ALA A 4 3.00 9.17 13.33
N PHE A 5 1.85 9.08 12.67
CA PHE A 5 1.26 7.83 12.26
C PHE A 5 2.18 7.12 11.24
N ASP A 6 2.91 6.12 11.74
CA ASP A 6 3.94 5.26 11.13
C ASP A 6 3.55 4.78 9.70
N PRO A 7 4.48 4.69 8.73
CA PRO A 7 4.15 4.57 7.31
C PRO A 7 3.46 3.24 7.03
N ARG A 8 2.23 3.40 6.57
CA ARG A 8 1.16 2.40 6.50
C ARG A 8 1.52 1.23 5.58
N ILE A 9 0.96 0.07 5.88
CA ILE A 9 1.10 -1.13 5.05
C ILE A 9 0.50 -0.87 3.66
N ALA A 10 1.21 -1.16 2.58
CA ALA A 10 0.65 -1.14 1.23
C ALA A 10 -0.03 -2.49 0.92
N ILE A 11 -1.21 -2.47 0.32
CA ILE A 11 -1.87 -3.65 -0.25
C ILE A 11 -2.05 -3.39 -1.74
N PHE A 12 -1.29 -4.09 -2.57
CA PHE A 12 -1.40 -4.00 -4.02
C PHE A 12 -2.48 -4.97 -4.51
N ALA A 13 -3.55 -4.42 -5.10
CA ALA A 13 -4.59 -5.19 -5.78
C ALA A 13 -5.36 -4.32 -6.78
N GLU A 14 -5.82 -4.91 -7.87
CA GLU A 14 -6.60 -4.18 -8.89
C GLU A 14 -7.96 -3.70 -8.38
N ARG A 15 -8.62 -4.51 -7.54
CA ARG A 15 -9.91 -4.17 -6.91
C ARG A 15 -9.97 -4.73 -5.49
N ALA A 16 -10.74 -4.05 -4.63
CA ALA A 16 -11.06 -4.57 -3.32
C ALA A 16 -12.04 -5.75 -3.43
N ASP A 17 -11.57 -6.96 -3.13
CA ASP A 17 -12.43 -8.15 -3.04
C ASP A 17 -12.60 -8.61 -1.59
N TRP A 18 -13.24 -9.77 -1.39
CA TRP A 18 -13.50 -10.32 -0.06
C TRP A 18 -12.21 -10.62 0.71
N HIS A 19 -11.13 -11.00 0.03
CA HIS A 19 -9.85 -11.26 0.69
C HIS A 19 -9.20 -9.96 1.11
N THR A 20 -9.20 -8.94 0.25
CA THR A 20 -8.66 -7.62 0.60
C THR A 20 -9.40 -7.03 1.80
N ARG A 21 -10.74 -7.14 1.84
CA ARG A 21 -11.55 -6.72 3.01
C ARG A 21 -11.19 -7.48 4.28
N ARG A 22 -11.01 -8.80 4.19
CA ARG A 22 -10.63 -9.64 5.34
C ARG A 22 -9.21 -9.34 5.83
N LEU A 23 -8.29 -9.03 4.92
CA LEU A 23 -6.94 -8.56 5.26
C LEU A 23 -6.99 -7.21 5.99
N PHE A 24 -7.76 -6.23 5.47
CA PHE A 24 -7.98 -4.96 6.17
C PHE A 24 -8.53 -5.16 7.59
N ALA A 25 -9.52 -6.04 7.77
CA ALA A 25 -10.06 -6.34 9.09
C ALA A 25 -9.02 -6.97 10.03
N ALA A 26 -8.17 -7.87 9.52
CA ALA A 26 -7.11 -8.51 10.30
C ALA A 26 -6.00 -7.54 10.71
N LEU A 27 -5.66 -6.57 9.84
CA LEU A 27 -4.71 -5.49 10.12
C LEU A 27 -5.28 -4.51 11.15
N LYS A 28 -6.55 -4.10 10.98
CA LYS A 28 -7.25 -3.25 11.94
C LYS A 28 -7.31 -3.86 13.34
N LYS A 29 -7.58 -5.17 13.45
CA LYS A 29 -7.54 -5.91 14.73
C LYS A 29 -6.16 -5.89 15.40
N ARG A 30 -5.09 -5.67 14.64
CA ARG A 30 -3.70 -5.56 15.13
C ARG A 30 -3.26 -4.10 15.32
N GLY A 31 -4.18 -3.14 15.25
CA GLY A 31 -3.85 -1.71 15.32
C GLY A 31 -3.05 -1.20 14.12
N ARG A 32 -3.04 -1.93 13.01
CA ARG A 32 -2.30 -1.56 11.79
C ARG A 32 -3.25 -0.98 10.76
N ALA A 33 -2.86 0.14 10.17
CA ALA A 33 -3.53 0.71 9.01
C ALA A 33 -2.83 0.28 7.72
N ALA A 34 -3.63 0.15 6.67
CA ALA A 34 -3.14 -0.18 5.34
C ALA A 34 -3.80 0.70 4.28
N ARG A 35 -3.19 0.75 3.10
CA ARG A 35 -3.68 1.46 1.93
C ARG A 35 -3.79 0.49 0.75
N LEU A 36 -4.93 0.51 0.06
CA LEU A 36 -5.09 -0.23 -1.18
C LEU A 36 -4.47 0.59 -2.32
N LEU A 37 -3.62 -0.04 -3.13
CA LEU A 37 -3.01 0.54 -4.31
C LEU A 37 -3.29 -0.36 -5.52
N SER A 38 -3.69 0.24 -6.64
CA SER A 38 -3.64 -0.45 -7.93
C SER A 38 -2.25 -0.25 -8.53
N LEU A 39 -1.71 -1.30 -9.14
CA LEU A 39 -0.44 -1.19 -9.86
C LEU A 39 -0.56 -0.27 -11.08
N LYS A 40 -1.75 -0.13 -11.66
CA LYS A 40 -2.02 0.84 -12.75
C LYS A 40 -1.86 2.29 -12.33
N SER A 41 -2.01 2.59 -11.04
CA SER A 41 -1.76 3.93 -10.49
C SER A 41 -0.35 4.12 -9.95
N CYS A 42 0.49 3.08 -10.02
CA CYS A 42 1.89 3.15 -9.59
C CYS A 42 2.82 3.34 -10.81
N GLY A 43 4.03 3.82 -10.58
CA GLY A 43 5.00 3.98 -11.65
C GLY A 43 6.41 4.27 -11.15
N PHE A 44 7.31 4.55 -12.10
CA PHE A 44 8.66 5.04 -11.80
C PHE A 44 8.66 6.57 -11.82
N ALA A 45 9.31 7.15 -10.82
CA ALA A 45 9.46 8.60 -10.63
C ALA A 45 10.92 8.92 -10.29
N VAL A 46 11.84 8.36 -11.08
CA VAL A 46 13.29 8.51 -10.87
C VAL A 46 13.67 9.99 -10.91
N GLY A 47 14.33 10.46 -9.85
CA GLY A 47 14.69 11.86 -9.68
C GLY A 47 13.54 12.79 -9.25
N ALA A 48 12.29 12.29 -9.19
CA ALA A 48 11.13 13.06 -8.75
C ALA A 48 10.65 12.69 -7.34
N THR A 49 10.90 11.46 -6.87
CA THR A 49 10.69 11.05 -5.46
C THR A 49 11.99 10.55 -4.83
N PRO A 50 12.13 10.60 -3.48
CA PRO A 50 13.36 10.19 -2.79
C PRO A 50 13.78 8.74 -3.06
N HIS A 51 12.83 7.89 -3.45
CA HIS A 51 13.00 6.46 -3.68
C HIS A 51 12.68 6.04 -5.13
N GLY A 52 12.47 7.01 -6.03
CA GLY A 52 12.32 6.77 -7.46
C GLY A 52 11.03 6.07 -7.90
N LEU A 53 10.03 5.95 -7.01
CA LEU A 53 8.73 5.35 -7.32
C LEU A 53 7.61 6.36 -7.12
N LEU A 54 6.56 6.23 -7.93
CA LEU A 54 5.27 6.86 -7.71
C LEU A 54 4.36 5.83 -7.06
N LEU A 55 4.15 5.97 -5.76
CA LEU A 55 3.25 5.15 -4.96
C LEU A 55 2.24 6.09 -4.29
N PRO A 56 0.97 6.16 -4.74
CA PRO A 56 0.01 7.13 -4.21
C PRO A 56 -0.20 6.99 -2.69
N GLY A 57 0.07 8.05 -1.94
CA GLY A 57 0.06 8.06 -0.48
C GLY A 57 1.36 7.60 0.21
N PHE A 58 2.43 7.39 -0.56
CA PHE A 58 3.79 7.03 -0.14
C PHE A 58 4.84 7.87 -0.89
N GLU A 59 4.52 9.11 -1.23
CA GLU A 59 5.34 9.99 -2.08
C GLU A 59 6.69 10.34 -1.44
N GLU A 60 6.69 10.55 -0.12
CA GLU A 60 7.89 10.96 0.62
C GLU A 60 8.71 9.77 1.13
N ALA A 61 8.08 8.62 1.39
CA ALA A 61 8.73 7.44 1.93
C ALA A 61 8.04 6.15 1.50
N LEU A 62 8.84 5.08 1.34
CA LEU A 62 8.33 3.74 1.04
C LEU A 62 7.42 3.21 2.17
N PRO A 63 6.43 2.36 1.86
CA PRO A 63 5.66 1.66 2.87
C PRO A 63 6.59 0.77 3.71
N GLN A 64 6.33 0.66 5.02
CA GLN A 64 7.09 -0.23 5.90
C GLN A 64 6.98 -1.70 5.48
N SER A 65 5.85 -2.08 4.91
CA SER A 65 5.58 -3.43 4.45
C SER A 65 4.49 -3.43 3.37
N ALA A 66 4.52 -4.46 2.53
CA ALA A 66 3.60 -4.60 1.41
C ALA A 66 3.00 -6.01 1.34
N PHE A 67 1.71 -6.07 1.03
CA PHE A 67 1.04 -7.28 0.54
C PHE A 67 0.77 -7.12 -0.94
N VAL A 68 1.10 -8.13 -1.74
CA VAL A 68 0.82 -8.13 -3.18
C VAL A 68 -0.21 -9.21 -3.47
N ARG A 69 -1.33 -8.81 -4.07
CA ARG A 69 -2.37 -9.71 -4.54
C ARG A 69 -2.56 -9.49 -6.04
N ILE A 70 -2.04 -10.42 -6.81
CA ILE A 70 -2.28 -10.53 -8.24
C ILE A 70 -3.26 -11.68 -8.42
N MET A 71 -4.38 -11.42 -9.09
CA MET A 71 -5.16 -12.51 -9.66
C MET A 71 -4.50 -12.83 -11.00
N PRO A 72 -3.91 -14.03 -11.18
CA PRO A 72 -3.39 -14.41 -12.49
C PRO A 72 -4.59 -14.47 -13.45
N GLY A 73 -4.64 -13.51 -14.37
CA GLY A 73 -5.33 -13.69 -15.64
C GLY A 73 -4.35 -14.43 -16.53
N GLY A 74 -4.63 -15.70 -16.82
CA GLY A 74 -3.99 -16.36 -17.95
C GLY A 74 -4.30 -15.61 -19.23
#